data_AF-M8CAL4-F1
#
_entry.id   AF-M8CAL4-F1
#
_cell.length_a   1.000
_cell.length_b   1.000
_cell.length_c   1.000
_cell.angle_alpha   90.00
_cell.angle_beta   90.00
_cell.angle_gamma   90.00
#
_symmetry.space_group_name_H-M   'P 1'
#
loop_
_entity.id
_entity.type
_entity.pdbx_description
1 polymer ?
#
loop_
_entity_poly.entity_id
_entity_poly.type
_entity_poly.pdbx_seq_one_letter_code
_entity_poly.pdbx_strand_id
1 'polypeptide(L)'
;MATTSCWFLAFVWAVWWLPLMLAVPEEQQGDGCSAKRCGNLTVSDPFWLPDWEAGRSCGPLDFEVGCFHDNIPFLRSSGFDGYSGFSIMNISYEERNLRVVDLHKKSDFNVPNACNFPRLNTSSKLALPFKVNNSNPNLIFYNCTKAAANPDWAMVELTCLDATNAYVRAGVRYDATGAYAGYALEGCDAIVVPVVSSAGSADSNYEQLIQDGFLLTWDPVTDPI
;
A
#
# COMPACT_ATOMS: atom_id res chain seq x y z
N MET A 1 6.85 41.48 -77.09
CA MET A 1 7.71 41.80 -75.93
C MET A 1 6.82 41.89 -74.70
N ALA A 2 7.31 41.37 -73.56
CA ALA A 2 6.75 41.41 -72.20
C ALA A 2 5.42 40.64 -71.99
N THR A 3 5.40 39.45 -71.37
CA THR A 3 5.49 39.15 -69.91
C THR A 3 4.45 39.96 -69.12
N THR A 4 3.46 39.38 -68.44
CA THR A 4 3.59 38.60 -67.19
C THR A 4 2.19 38.11 -66.77
N SER A 5 2.14 37.32 -65.70
CA SER A 5 0.96 36.93 -64.91
C SER A 5 0.39 35.54 -65.18
N CYS A 6 1.27 34.54 -65.05
CA CYS A 6 0.87 33.15 -64.82
C CYS A 6 1.55 32.59 -63.57
N TRP A 7 1.76 33.42 -62.54
CA TRP A 7 2.55 33.09 -61.34
C TRP A 7 1.79 33.24 -60.02
N PHE A 8 0.45 33.31 -60.04
CA PHE A 8 -0.35 33.42 -58.80
C PHE A 8 -1.33 32.28 -58.54
N LEU A 9 -1.44 31.28 -59.43
CA LEU A 9 -2.36 30.14 -59.22
C LEU A 9 -1.65 28.81 -58.92
N ALA A 10 -0.33 28.76 -58.94
CA ALA A 10 0.41 27.53 -58.63
C ALA A 10 0.66 27.32 -57.12
N PHE A 11 0.50 28.34 -56.28
CA PHE A 11 0.83 28.25 -54.86
C PHE A 11 -0.28 27.66 -53.98
N VAL A 12 -1.52 27.58 -54.46
CA VAL A 12 -2.66 27.13 -53.64
C VAL A 12 -2.85 25.60 -53.70
N TRP A 13 -2.29 24.92 -54.70
CA TRP A 13 -2.50 23.46 -54.88
C TRP A 13 -1.39 22.59 -54.28
N ALA A 14 -0.21 23.15 -53.97
CA ALA A 14 0.90 22.38 -53.40
C ALA A 14 0.78 22.16 -51.89
N VAL A 15 -0.08 22.90 -51.19
CA VAL A 15 -0.21 22.83 -49.72
C VAL A 15 -1.19 21.75 -49.27
N TRP A 16 -1.97 21.16 -50.19
CA TRP A 16 -3.03 20.21 -49.82
C TRP A 16 -2.67 18.72 -49.92
N TRP A 17 -1.40 18.40 -50.19
CA TRP A 17 -0.91 17.01 -50.23
C TRP A 17 0.14 16.67 -49.18
N LEU A 18 0.36 17.50 -48.16
CA LEU A 18 1.09 17.01 -47.00
C LEU A 18 0.15 16.11 -46.19
N PRO A 19 0.41 14.79 -46.11
CA PRO A 19 -0.28 13.97 -45.12
C PRO A 19 0.03 14.61 -43.77
N LEU A 20 -1.02 14.91 -43.01
CA LEU A 20 -0.88 15.26 -41.61
C LEU A 20 -0.31 13.99 -40.96
N MET A 21 1.02 13.88 -40.90
CA MET A 21 1.69 12.88 -40.11
C MET A 21 1.31 13.23 -38.67
N LEU A 22 0.24 12.61 -38.18
CA LEU A 22 0.05 12.47 -36.75
C LEU A 22 1.33 11.76 -36.30
N ALA A 23 2.24 12.54 -35.73
CA ALA A 23 3.25 11.97 -34.86
C ALA A 23 2.44 11.23 -33.80
N VAL A 24 2.33 9.92 -33.98
CA VAL A 24 2.16 9.03 -32.85
C VAL A 24 3.25 9.48 -31.89
N PRO A 25 2.92 9.97 -30.68
CA PRO A 25 3.96 10.15 -29.69
C PRO A 25 4.71 8.82 -29.68
N GLU A 26 6.00 8.81 -30.03
CA GLU A 26 6.82 7.73 -29.54
C GLU A 26 6.55 7.74 -28.04
N GLU A 27 5.82 6.74 -27.57
CA GLU A 27 6.01 6.31 -26.21
C GLU A 27 7.51 6.06 -26.15
N GLN A 28 8.22 7.04 -25.58
CA GLN A 28 9.50 6.75 -25.00
C GLN A 28 9.17 5.64 -24.02
N GLN A 29 9.41 4.41 -24.45
CA GLN A 29 9.65 3.27 -23.60
C GLN A 29 10.81 3.73 -22.71
N GLY A 30 10.45 4.47 -21.66
CA GLY A 30 11.39 5.16 -20.82
C GLY A 30 12.27 4.07 -20.23
N ASP A 31 13.57 4.25 -20.37
CA ASP A 31 14.55 3.54 -19.57
C ASP A 31 14.00 3.54 -18.14
N GLY A 32 13.60 2.36 -17.63
CA GLY A 32 12.84 2.25 -16.38
C GLY A 32 13.55 2.98 -15.25
N CYS A 33 12.82 3.37 -14.20
CA CYS A 33 13.42 4.09 -13.08
C CYS A 33 14.72 3.43 -12.62
N SER A 34 15.83 4.18 -12.64
CA SER A 34 17.11 3.67 -12.16
C SER A 34 16.99 3.31 -10.68
N ALA A 35 17.64 2.22 -10.29
CA ALA A 35 17.59 1.77 -8.91
C ALA A 35 18.21 2.82 -7.97
N LYS A 36 17.48 3.19 -6.93
CA LYS A 36 17.86 4.21 -5.93
C LYS A 36 17.75 3.63 -4.53
N ARG A 37 18.39 4.26 -3.54
CA ARG A 37 18.34 3.80 -2.14
C ARG A 37 17.57 4.77 -1.26
N CYS A 38 16.88 4.20 -0.27
CA CYS A 38 16.31 4.91 0.87
C CYS A 38 16.71 4.17 2.15
N GLY A 39 17.59 4.74 2.95
CA GLY A 39 18.25 4.02 4.03
C GLY A 39 18.92 2.73 3.54
N ASN A 40 18.46 1.59 4.07
CA ASN A 40 18.96 0.26 3.68
C ASN A 40 18.22 -0.36 2.50
N LEU A 41 17.07 0.19 2.09
CA LEU A 41 16.23 -0.36 1.04
C LEU A 41 16.73 0.07 -0.34
N THR A 42 16.82 -0.89 -1.26
CA THR A 42 17.05 -0.63 -2.69
C THR A 42 15.70 -0.66 -3.40
N VAL A 43 15.33 0.48 -3.98
CA VAL A 43 14.09 0.70 -4.72
C VAL A 43 14.41 0.64 -6.21
N SER A 44 13.74 -0.26 -6.92
CA SER A 44 13.86 -0.49 -8.36
C SER A 44 12.49 -0.80 -8.94
N ASP A 45 12.40 -0.83 -10.27
CA ASP A 45 11.19 -1.17 -11.00
C ASP A 45 10.46 -2.40 -10.40
N PRO A 46 9.12 -2.33 -10.21
CA PRO A 46 8.20 -1.24 -10.58
C PRO A 46 8.15 -0.08 -9.57
N PHE A 47 8.81 -0.21 -8.42
CA PHE A 47 8.88 0.85 -7.41
C PHE A 47 9.89 1.92 -7.81
N TRP A 48 9.64 3.15 -7.37
CA TRP A 48 10.55 4.24 -7.71
C TRP A 48 10.55 5.33 -6.66
N LEU A 49 11.69 6.00 -6.54
CA LEU A 49 11.86 7.18 -5.71
C LEU A 49 11.81 8.42 -6.61
N PRO A 50 11.06 9.48 -6.23
CA PRO A 50 11.00 10.70 -7.02
C PRO A 50 12.38 11.33 -7.16
N ASP A 51 12.67 11.79 -8.37
CA ASP A 51 13.84 12.59 -8.65
C ASP A 51 13.46 14.07 -8.63
N TRP A 52 13.72 14.74 -7.52
CA TRP A 52 13.33 16.14 -7.36
C TRP A 52 14.12 17.09 -8.28
N GLU A 53 15.29 16.66 -8.77
CA GLU A 53 16.12 17.42 -9.70
C GLU A 53 15.59 17.28 -11.13
N ALA A 54 15.18 16.07 -11.52
CA ALA A 54 14.61 15.83 -12.84
C ALA A 54 13.14 16.30 -12.96
N GLY A 55 12.44 16.46 -11.84
CA GLY A 55 11.07 17.01 -11.78
C GLY A 55 10.01 16.16 -12.52
N ARG A 56 10.33 14.91 -12.85
CA ARG A 56 9.45 14.00 -13.61
C ARG A 56 9.26 12.66 -12.89
N SER A 57 8.02 12.17 -12.88
CA SER A 57 7.73 10.77 -12.53
C SER A 57 8.35 9.85 -13.56
N CYS A 58 8.91 8.71 -13.13
CA CYS A 58 9.50 7.71 -14.03
C CYS A 58 8.76 6.37 -14.00
N GLY A 59 7.70 6.25 -13.21
CA GLY A 59 6.88 5.04 -13.09
C GLY A 59 5.46 5.34 -12.59
N PRO A 60 4.62 4.31 -12.38
CA PRO A 60 3.24 4.48 -11.94
C PRO A 60 3.15 5.06 -10.53
N LEU A 61 2.22 6.00 -10.30
CA LEU A 61 2.09 6.70 -9.02
C LEU A 61 1.79 5.78 -7.83
N ASP A 62 1.08 4.67 -8.05
CA ASP A 62 0.76 3.71 -6.99
C ASP A 62 2.03 3.07 -6.39
N PHE A 63 3.08 2.93 -7.20
CA PHE A 63 4.37 2.36 -6.83
C PHE A 63 5.40 3.41 -6.40
N GLU A 64 5.00 4.68 -6.26
CA GLU A 64 5.88 5.71 -5.72
C GLU A 64 6.24 5.39 -4.27
N VAL A 65 7.54 5.33 -4.02
CA VAL A 65 8.11 5.24 -2.68
C VAL A 65 8.54 6.63 -2.26
N GLY A 66 8.18 7.02 -1.04
CA GLY A 66 8.77 8.18 -0.39
C GLY A 66 9.89 7.77 0.56
N CYS A 67 10.81 8.69 0.84
CA CYS A 67 11.91 8.48 1.77
C CYS A 67 11.93 9.58 2.83
N PHE A 68 11.38 9.30 4.01
CA PHE A 68 11.31 10.28 5.10
C PHE A 68 12.66 10.38 5.82
N HIS A 69 13.19 11.61 5.93
CA HIS A 69 14.54 11.92 6.44
C HIS A 69 15.63 10.99 5.86
N ASP A 70 15.54 10.69 4.56
CA ASP A 70 16.47 9.86 3.80
C ASP A 70 16.67 8.41 4.31
N ASN A 71 15.87 7.96 5.29
CA ASN A 71 16.09 6.69 5.97
C ASN A 71 14.84 5.81 6.13
N ILE A 72 13.65 6.39 6.10
CA ILE A 72 12.40 5.66 6.34
C ILE A 72 11.63 5.56 5.02
N PRO A 73 11.72 4.43 4.30
CA PRO A 73 10.92 4.24 3.10
C PRO A 73 9.46 4.00 3.45
N PHE A 74 8.56 4.56 2.65
CA PHE A 74 7.12 4.39 2.82
C PHE A 74 6.40 4.37 1.47
N LEU A 75 5.26 3.68 1.42
CA LEU A 75 4.44 3.61 0.23
C LEU A 75 3.55 4.85 0.14
N ARG A 76 3.75 5.72 -0.86
CA ARG A 76 3.00 6.98 -0.99
C ARG A 76 1.50 6.77 -1.13
N SER A 77 1.10 5.77 -1.91
CA SER A 77 -0.29 5.40 -2.15
C SER A 77 -1.05 4.95 -0.89
N SER A 78 -0.35 4.65 0.21
CA SER A 78 -0.97 4.35 1.51
C SER A 78 -1.40 5.57 2.32
N GLY A 79 -1.26 6.78 1.76
CA GLY A 79 -1.65 8.03 2.42
C GLY A 79 -0.72 8.46 3.56
N PHE A 80 0.59 8.21 3.40
CA PHE A 80 1.58 8.54 4.43
C PHE A 80 1.65 10.04 4.72
N ASP A 81 1.54 10.39 6.00
CA ASP A 81 1.57 11.77 6.54
C ASP A 81 2.67 11.99 7.60
N GLY A 82 3.54 11.01 7.81
CA GLY A 82 4.56 11.00 8.86
C GLY A 82 4.22 10.14 10.08
N TYR A 83 2.93 9.87 10.30
CA TYR A 83 2.44 9.12 11.47
C TYR A 83 1.53 7.94 11.08
N SER A 84 0.90 8.02 9.92
CA SER A 84 0.02 7.02 9.31
C SER A 84 0.60 6.54 7.97
N GLY A 85 -0.01 5.50 7.40
CA GLY A 85 0.44 4.83 6.18
C GLY A 85 1.35 3.64 6.44
N PHE A 86 1.92 3.11 5.37
CA PHE A 86 2.76 1.91 5.36
C PHE A 86 4.23 2.27 5.18
N SER A 87 5.03 2.00 6.21
CA SER A 87 6.49 2.03 6.07
C SER A 87 6.96 0.69 5.52
N ILE A 88 7.85 0.75 4.53
CA ILE A 88 8.38 -0.42 3.84
C ILE A 88 9.55 -0.98 4.63
N MET A 89 9.49 -2.26 4.97
CA MET A 89 10.58 -2.94 5.66
C MET A 89 11.49 -3.65 4.66
N ASN A 90 10.91 -4.30 3.65
CA ASN A 90 11.62 -5.01 2.61
C ASN A 90 10.76 -5.19 1.35
N ILE A 91 11.40 -5.29 0.18
CA ILE A 91 10.79 -5.62 -1.10
C ILE A 91 11.43 -6.91 -1.62
N SER A 92 10.62 -7.92 -1.91
CA SER A 92 11.01 -9.11 -2.66
C SER A 92 10.44 -9.01 -4.07
N TYR A 93 11.29 -8.63 -5.02
CA TYR A 93 10.89 -8.43 -6.42
C TYR A 93 10.53 -9.74 -7.12
N GLU A 94 11.29 -10.81 -6.86
CA GLU A 94 11.05 -12.14 -7.44
C GLU A 94 9.68 -12.69 -7.01
N GLU A 95 9.38 -12.60 -5.71
CA GLU A 95 8.14 -13.11 -5.13
C GLU A 95 6.97 -12.13 -5.21
N ARG A 96 7.20 -10.92 -5.76
CA ARG A 96 6.25 -9.79 -5.75
C ARG A 96 5.61 -9.55 -4.38
N ASN A 97 6.45 -9.53 -3.35
CA ASN A 97 6.04 -9.37 -1.95
C ASN A 97 6.69 -8.15 -1.30
N LEU A 98 5.88 -7.34 -0.61
CA LEU A 98 6.29 -6.12 0.07
C LEU A 98 6.00 -6.28 1.56
N ARG A 99 7.04 -6.37 2.40
CA ARG A 99 6.84 -6.38 3.85
C ARG A 99 6.69 -4.94 4.33
N VAL A 100 5.58 -4.63 4.99
CA VAL A 100 5.28 -3.29 5.50
C VAL A 100 4.82 -3.33 6.95
N VAL A 101 4.94 -2.19 7.63
CA VAL A 101 4.33 -1.94 8.94
C VAL A 101 3.33 -0.79 8.82
N ASP A 102 2.13 -0.97 9.38
CA ASP A 102 1.12 0.08 9.52
C ASP A 102 1.52 1.00 10.69
N LEU A 103 2.03 2.18 10.38
CA LEU A 103 2.59 3.09 11.38
C LEU A 103 1.56 3.56 12.39
N HIS A 104 0.31 3.75 11.97
CA HIS A 104 -0.77 4.16 12.85
C HIS A 104 -1.10 3.04 13.85
N LYS A 105 -1.15 1.78 13.39
CA LYS A 105 -1.35 0.63 14.29
C LYS A 105 -0.16 0.46 15.24
N LYS A 106 1.06 0.61 14.73
CA LYS A 106 2.26 0.58 15.56
C LYS A 106 2.20 1.66 16.64
N SER A 107 1.82 2.89 16.31
CA SER A 107 1.73 3.97 17.30
C SER A 107 0.62 3.75 18.33
N ASP A 108 -0.50 3.15 17.92
CA ASP A 108 -1.62 2.86 18.82
C ASP A 108 -1.22 1.91 19.96
N PHE A 109 -0.27 1.00 19.73
CA PHE A 109 0.15 -0.02 20.70
C PHE A 109 1.56 0.18 21.27
N ASN A 110 2.34 1.14 20.75
CA ASN A 110 3.69 1.43 21.23
C ASN A 110 3.71 2.53 22.30
N VAL A 111 2.71 2.53 23.21
CA VAL A 111 2.65 3.46 24.34
C VAL A 111 2.77 2.66 25.64
N PRO A 112 3.69 3.02 26.56
CA PRO A 112 3.80 2.31 27.83
C PRO A 112 2.56 2.50 28.69
N ASN A 113 1.95 1.38 29.15
CA ASN A 113 0.77 1.37 30.03
C ASN A 113 -0.47 2.09 29.47
N ALA A 114 -0.51 2.32 28.16
CA ALA A 114 -1.66 2.87 27.45
C ALA A 114 -1.65 2.34 26.02
N CYS A 115 -2.80 2.14 25.40
CA CYS A 115 -2.89 1.90 23.96
C CYS A 115 -4.24 2.41 23.45
N ASN A 116 -4.30 2.75 22.17
CA ASN A 116 -5.54 3.15 21.53
C ASN A 116 -6.15 1.93 20.82
N PHE A 117 -7.46 1.73 21.01
CA PHE A 117 -8.14 0.67 20.25
C PHE A 117 -8.13 1.03 18.75
N PRO A 118 -7.67 0.12 17.87
CA PRO A 118 -7.61 0.40 16.44
C PRO A 118 -9.02 0.61 15.89
N ARG A 119 -9.23 1.61 15.03
CA ARG A 119 -10.58 1.98 14.56
C ARG A 119 -10.93 1.51 13.15
N LEU A 120 -9.90 1.23 12.35
CA LEU A 120 -10.04 0.87 10.94
C LEU A 120 -9.18 -0.34 10.63
N ASN A 121 -9.68 -1.20 9.75
CA ASN A 121 -8.92 -2.30 9.18
C ASN A 121 -7.66 -1.75 8.50
N THR A 122 -6.56 -2.49 8.62
CA THR A 122 -5.31 -2.12 7.94
C THR A 122 -5.50 -2.03 6.43
N SER A 123 -6.34 -2.90 5.85
CA SER A 123 -6.66 -2.88 4.41
C SER A 123 -7.35 -1.59 3.93
N SER A 124 -7.92 -0.77 4.82
CA SER A 124 -8.54 0.50 4.43
C SER A 124 -7.56 1.54 3.89
N LYS A 125 -6.25 1.39 4.14
CA LYS A 125 -5.19 2.24 3.57
C LYS A 125 -4.62 1.70 2.25
N LEU A 126 -5.12 0.56 1.78
CA LEU A 126 -4.54 -0.14 0.64
C LEU A 126 -5.09 0.44 -0.66
N ALA A 127 -4.19 0.97 -1.50
CA ALA A 127 -4.50 1.35 -2.87
C ALA A 127 -4.31 0.15 -3.81
N LEU A 128 -5.04 0.13 -4.92
CA LEU A 128 -4.68 -0.75 -6.05
C LEU A 128 -3.28 -0.32 -6.56
N PRO A 129 -2.42 -1.26 -7.00
CA PRO A 129 -2.66 -2.69 -7.24
C PRO A 129 -2.30 -3.61 -6.05
N PHE A 130 -2.12 -3.07 -4.85
CA PHE A 130 -1.66 -3.87 -3.72
C PHE A 130 -2.80 -4.70 -3.11
N LYS A 131 -2.44 -5.89 -2.63
CA LYS A 131 -3.33 -6.83 -1.92
C LYS A 131 -2.63 -7.33 -0.66
N VAL A 132 -3.37 -7.52 0.43
CA VAL A 132 -2.84 -8.24 1.60
C VAL A 132 -2.51 -9.67 1.16
N ASN A 133 -1.30 -10.14 1.41
CA ASN A 133 -0.90 -11.50 1.04
C ASN A 133 -1.74 -12.51 1.85
N ASN A 134 -2.37 -13.47 1.17
CA ASN A 134 -3.22 -14.50 1.79
C ASN A 134 -2.45 -15.41 2.77
N SER A 135 -1.12 -15.43 2.71
CA SER A 135 -0.28 -16.18 3.64
C SER A 135 -0.22 -15.54 5.02
N ASN A 136 -0.55 -14.25 5.15
CA ASN A 136 -0.58 -13.58 6.44
C ASN A 136 -1.67 -14.17 7.33
N PRO A 137 -1.34 -14.63 8.56
CA PRO A 137 -2.33 -14.69 9.63
C PRO A 137 -2.85 -13.29 10.00
N ASN A 138 -3.90 -13.26 10.82
CA ASN A 138 -4.52 -12.02 11.26
C ASN A 138 -4.56 -11.94 12.79
N LEU A 139 -4.54 -10.73 13.31
CA LEU A 139 -5.03 -10.40 14.65
C LEU A 139 -6.40 -9.75 14.49
N ILE A 140 -7.33 -10.16 15.35
CA ILE A 140 -8.68 -9.63 15.38
C ILE A 140 -8.88 -8.94 16.71
N PHE A 141 -9.02 -7.63 16.66
CA PHE A 141 -9.28 -6.79 17.81
C PHE A 141 -10.77 -6.57 17.94
N TYR A 142 -11.29 -6.75 19.15
CA TYR A 142 -12.69 -6.62 19.49
C TYR A 142 -12.90 -5.52 20.52
N ASN A 143 -13.85 -4.63 20.26
CA ASN A 143 -14.34 -3.68 21.24
C ASN A 143 -15.84 -3.93 21.44
N CYS A 144 -16.20 -4.45 22.60
CA CYS A 144 -17.55 -4.94 22.87
C CYS A 144 -18.30 -4.03 23.84
N THR A 145 -19.61 -3.94 23.64
CA THR A 145 -20.52 -3.23 24.57
C THR A 145 -20.68 -3.93 25.92
N LYS A 146 -20.35 -5.23 26.00
CA LYS A 146 -20.41 -6.08 27.19
C LYS A 146 -19.25 -7.08 27.17
N ALA A 147 -18.92 -7.63 28.34
CA ALA A 147 -17.89 -8.64 28.47
C ALA A 147 -18.16 -9.84 27.55
N ALA A 148 -17.11 -10.28 26.84
CA ALA A 148 -17.18 -11.49 26.05
C ALA A 148 -17.33 -12.69 26.99
N ALA A 149 -18.56 -13.21 27.10
CA ALA A 149 -18.87 -14.29 28.04
C ALA A 149 -18.56 -15.69 27.51
N ASN A 150 -18.12 -15.82 26.25
CA ASN A 150 -17.92 -17.13 25.63
C ASN A 150 -16.45 -17.58 25.71
N PRO A 151 -16.13 -18.55 26.58
CA PRO A 151 -14.76 -19.05 26.74
C PRO A 151 -14.24 -19.79 25.50
N ASP A 152 -15.11 -20.22 24.58
CA ASP A 152 -14.69 -20.92 23.35
C ASP A 152 -14.01 -19.99 22.33
N TRP A 153 -14.05 -18.67 22.53
CA TRP A 153 -13.49 -17.72 21.57
C TRP A 153 -11.97 -17.55 21.63
N ALA A 154 -11.30 -18.17 22.63
CA ALA A 154 -9.84 -18.14 22.80
C ALA A 154 -9.24 -16.73 22.68
N MET A 155 -9.90 -15.75 23.32
CA MET A 155 -9.51 -14.34 23.30
C MET A 155 -8.67 -13.98 24.52
N VAL A 156 -7.79 -13.01 24.35
CA VAL A 156 -7.02 -12.38 25.42
C VAL A 156 -7.55 -10.95 25.61
N GLU A 157 -7.78 -10.54 26.86
CA GLU A 157 -8.15 -9.16 27.18
C GLU A 157 -6.97 -8.21 26.93
N LEU A 158 -7.24 -7.05 26.33
CA LEU A 158 -6.21 -6.04 26.11
C LEU A 158 -5.86 -5.36 27.44
N THR A 159 -4.63 -5.57 27.90
CA THR A 159 -4.17 -5.07 29.20
C THR A 159 -3.70 -3.61 29.17
N CYS A 160 -3.45 -3.06 27.97
CA CYS A 160 -2.95 -1.70 27.80
C CYS A 160 -4.05 -0.64 27.67
N LEU A 161 -5.33 -1.03 27.67
CA LEU A 161 -6.45 -0.10 27.64
C LEU A 161 -7.10 -0.04 29.02
N ASP A 162 -7.43 1.17 29.50
CA ASP A 162 -8.47 1.37 30.54
C ASP A 162 -9.88 1.03 29.98
N ALA A 163 -9.98 0.20 28.95
CA ALA A 163 -11.21 -0.18 28.28
C ALA A 163 -11.65 -1.55 28.76
N THR A 164 -12.75 -1.55 29.50
CA THR A 164 -13.49 -2.77 29.81
C THR A 164 -14.02 -3.39 28.51
N ASN A 165 -13.85 -4.70 28.33
CA ASN A 165 -14.39 -5.49 27.21
C ASN A 165 -13.67 -5.29 25.86
N ALA A 166 -12.38 -5.01 25.87
CA ALA A 166 -11.55 -5.00 24.69
C ALA A 166 -10.68 -6.27 24.63
N TYR A 167 -10.68 -6.95 23.48
CA TYR A 167 -10.04 -8.25 23.33
C TYR A 167 -9.23 -8.35 22.05
N VAL A 168 -8.28 -9.29 22.02
CA VAL A 168 -7.56 -9.69 20.82
C VAL A 168 -7.55 -11.21 20.71
N ARG A 169 -7.64 -11.72 19.47
CA ARG A 169 -7.38 -13.13 19.19
C ARG A 169 -6.60 -13.31 17.90
N ALA A 170 -5.95 -14.47 17.80
CA ALA A 170 -5.45 -14.95 16.53
C ALA A 170 -6.62 -15.25 15.57
N GLY A 171 -6.58 -14.67 14.39
CA GLY A 171 -7.39 -15.03 13.24
C GLY A 171 -6.68 -16.04 12.36
N VAL A 172 -7.46 -16.77 11.57
CA VAL A 172 -6.97 -17.59 10.46
C VAL A 172 -6.38 -16.70 9.35
N ARG A 173 -5.65 -17.35 8.44
CA ARG A 173 -5.07 -16.71 7.26
C ARG A 173 -6.13 -15.96 6.45
N TYR A 174 -5.72 -14.84 5.86
CA TYR A 174 -6.62 -13.99 5.08
C TYR A 174 -7.19 -14.77 3.88
N ASP A 175 -8.52 -14.93 3.86
CA ASP A 175 -9.27 -15.51 2.76
C ASP A 175 -10.07 -14.41 2.06
N ALA A 176 -9.71 -14.13 0.81
CA ALA A 176 -10.34 -13.12 -0.05
C ALA A 176 -11.82 -13.41 -0.35
N THR A 177 -12.33 -14.62 -0.06
CA THR A 177 -13.69 -15.06 -0.42
C THR A 177 -14.76 -14.88 0.66
N GLY A 178 -14.46 -14.29 1.83
CA GLY A 178 -15.51 -13.80 2.75
C GLY A 178 -15.46 -14.25 4.21
N ALA A 179 -14.31 -14.62 4.77
CA ALA A 179 -14.22 -15.04 6.17
C ALA A 179 -14.26 -13.89 7.20
N TYR A 180 -14.35 -12.62 6.78
CA TYR A 180 -14.56 -11.50 7.70
C TYR A 180 -15.88 -11.60 8.48
N ALA A 181 -16.91 -12.16 7.86
CA ALA A 181 -18.19 -12.42 8.54
C ALA A 181 -18.01 -13.41 9.71
N GLY A 182 -17.04 -14.34 9.63
CA GLY A 182 -16.74 -15.28 10.71
C GLY A 182 -16.06 -14.64 11.93
N TYR A 183 -15.62 -13.39 11.81
CA TYR A 183 -15.14 -12.60 12.94
C TYR A 183 -16.21 -11.70 13.54
N ALA A 184 -17.38 -11.55 12.92
CA ALA A 184 -18.45 -10.74 13.49
C ALA A 184 -18.95 -11.38 14.79
N LEU A 185 -19.01 -10.59 15.86
CA LEU A 185 -19.57 -10.98 17.14
C LEU A 185 -20.63 -9.98 17.55
N GLU A 186 -21.76 -10.48 18.03
CA GLU A 186 -22.88 -9.63 18.41
C GLU A 186 -22.45 -8.65 19.51
N GLY A 187 -22.68 -7.35 19.26
CA GLY A 187 -22.34 -6.30 20.20
C GLY A 187 -20.87 -5.93 20.27
N CYS A 188 -20.05 -6.39 19.31
CA CYS A 188 -18.63 -6.05 19.20
C CYS A 188 -18.27 -5.48 17.83
N ASP A 189 -17.48 -4.41 17.83
CA ASP A 189 -16.75 -3.97 16.65
C ASP A 189 -15.52 -4.86 16.47
N ALA A 190 -15.24 -5.29 15.24
CA ALA A 190 -14.12 -6.16 14.91
C ALA A 190 -13.17 -5.49 13.92
N ILE A 191 -11.89 -5.42 14.27
CA ILE A 191 -10.84 -4.82 13.44
C ILE A 191 -9.76 -5.84 13.13
N VAL A 192 -9.43 -5.96 11.85
CA VAL A 192 -8.51 -6.95 11.34
C VAL A 192 -7.17 -6.31 11.00
N VAL A 193 -6.13 -6.88 11.59
CA VAL A 193 -4.75 -6.46 11.42
C VAL A 193 -3.95 -7.66 10.92
N PRO A 194 -3.51 -7.68 9.64
CA PRO A 194 -2.65 -8.74 9.13
C PRO A 194 -1.27 -8.66 9.79
N VAL A 195 -0.64 -9.81 9.99
CA VAL A 195 0.71 -9.94 10.57
C VAL A 195 1.49 -11.06 9.88
N VAL A 196 2.82 -11.01 9.87
CA VAL A 196 3.65 -12.05 9.21
C VAL A 196 3.67 -13.40 9.95
N SER A 197 3.48 -13.37 11.28
CA SER A 197 3.60 -14.54 12.15
C SER A 197 2.31 -14.77 12.91
N SER A 198 1.94 -16.03 13.11
CA SER A 198 0.77 -16.36 13.93
C SER A 198 1.11 -16.14 15.40
N ALA A 199 0.21 -15.51 16.15
CA ALA A 199 0.28 -15.54 17.61
C ALA A 199 0.16 -17.00 18.06
N GLY A 200 1.23 -17.57 18.62
CA GLY A 200 1.13 -18.77 19.43
C GLY A 200 0.18 -18.48 20.59
N SER A 201 -0.79 -19.38 20.82
CA SER A 201 -1.87 -19.15 21.78
C SER A 201 -1.37 -18.82 23.19
N ALA A 202 -2.12 -17.92 23.85
CA ALA A 202 -2.22 -17.62 25.28
C ALA A 202 -1.41 -16.46 25.89
N ASP A 203 -0.25 -16.06 25.34
CA ASP A 203 0.52 -14.89 25.83
C ASP A 203 0.78 -13.89 24.68
N SER A 204 -0.29 -13.30 24.13
CA SER A 204 -0.23 -12.58 22.86
C SER A 204 0.66 -11.33 22.92
N ASN A 205 1.88 -11.43 22.40
CA ASN A 205 2.77 -10.30 22.07
C ASN A 205 2.28 -9.61 20.78
N TYR A 206 1.02 -9.14 20.78
CA TYR A 206 0.41 -8.52 19.60
C TYR A 206 1.13 -7.23 19.21
N GLU A 207 1.73 -6.52 20.17
CA GLU A 207 2.53 -5.34 19.92
C GLU A 207 3.73 -5.67 19.02
N GLN A 208 4.48 -6.73 19.34
CA GLN A 208 5.59 -7.18 18.50
C GLN A 208 5.10 -7.69 17.15
N LEU A 209 3.99 -8.43 17.10
CA LEU A 209 3.44 -8.91 15.83
C LEU A 209 3.04 -7.76 14.89
N ILE A 210 2.51 -6.67 15.44
CA ILE A 210 2.22 -5.44 14.68
C ILE A 210 3.52 -4.77 14.24
N GLN A 211 4.54 -4.70 15.10
CA GLN A 211 5.85 -4.12 14.77
C GLN A 211 6.60 -4.92 13.70
N ASP A 212 6.42 -6.24 13.68
CA ASP A 212 6.96 -7.15 12.67
C ASP A 212 6.26 -6.97 11.31
N GLY A 213 5.11 -6.30 11.27
CA GLY A 213 4.42 -5.96 10.04
C GLY A 213 3.75 -7.15 9.37
N PHE A 214 3.44 -6.99 8.07
CA PHE A 214 2.73 -7.96 7.25
C PHE A 214 3.15 -7.87 5.79
N LEU A 215 2.79 -8.88 5.00
CA LEU A 215 3.11 -8.93 3.58
C LEU A 215 1.97 -8.34 2.72
N LEU A 216 2.32 -7.44 1.82
CA LEU A 216 1.52 -7.10 0.67
C LEU A 216 2.03 -7.85 -0.56
N THR A 217 1.16 -8.06 -1.53
CA THR A 217 1.46 -8.50 -2.89
C THR A 217 1.05 -7.41 -3.86
N TRP A 218 1.67 -7.38 -5.03
CA TRP A 218 1.22 -6.52 -6.12
C TRP A 218 1.11 -7.32 -7.42
N ASP A 219 0.11 -6.95 -8.23
CA ASP A 219 0.01 -7.48 -9.58
C ASP A 219 0.99 -6.73 -10.51
N PRO A 220 1.45 -7.36 -11.60
CA PRO A 220 2.19 -6.66 -12.64
C PRO A 220 1.37 -5.47 -13.15
N VAL A 221 2.04 -4.35 -13.44
CA VAL A 221 1.44 -3.25 -14.18
C VAL A 221 1.05 -3.82 -15.54
N THR A 222 -0.25 -3.89 -15.81
CA THR A 222 -0.75 -4.24 -17.15
C THR A 222 -1.03 -2.94 -17.86
N ASP A 223 -0.37 -2.72 -18.99
CA ASP A 223 -0.67 -1.57 -19.84
C ASP A 223 -2.14 -1.67 -20.29
N PRO A 224 -2.89 -0.56 -20.30
CA PRO A 224 -4.23 -0.57 -20.84
C PRO A 224 -4.18 -0.95 -22.33
N ILE A 225 -4.95 -1.98 -22.70
CA ILE A 225 -5.20 -2.38 -24.11
C ILE A 225 -5.93 -1.26 -24.85
#